data_AF-A0AAW2PR75-F1
#
_entry.id   AF-A0AAW2PR75-F1
#
_cell.length_a   1.000
_cell.length_b   1.000
_cell.length_c   1.000
_cell.angle_alpha   90.00
_cell.angle_beta   90.00
_cell.angle_gamma   90.00
#
_symmetry.space_group_name_H-M   'P 1'
#
loop_
_entity.id
_entity.type
_entity.pdbx_description
1 polymer ?
#
loop_
_entity_poly.entity_id
_entity_poly.type
_entity_poly.pdbx_seq_one_letter_code
_entity_poly.pdbx_strand_id
1 'polypeptide(L)'
;MADASPRTDTSTDADTEDKNLRTLRRLAQNREAARKSRLRKKAYVQQLESSRMKLTQLEQELQRARQQGIFVSSSGDQSQSASGNGALAFDVEYARWLEEHNRRINELRGAVNSHAGDGELRIIVEGIVAHWDDIFRIKGDAAKADVFHILSGMWKTPAERCFLWLGGFRSSELLKLLISQLEPLTEQQILAINNLQQSSQQAEDALSQGMEALQQSLAETLAGSLSSSGSSGNVANYMGQMAMAMGKLGTLEGFIRQADNLRQQTLQQMHRILTTRQSARALLAISDYFSRLRALSSLWLARPRE
;
A
#
# COMPACT_ATOMS: atom_id res chain seq x y z
N MET A 1 23.36 44.05 -104.08
CA MET A 1 22.23 43.17 -103.69
C MET A 1 22.84 42.00 -102.92
N ALA A 2 22.39 41.80 -101.68
CA ALA A 2 22.50 40.62 -100.80
C ALA A 2 23.88 39.97 -100.50
N ASP A 3 24.38 40.24 -99.29
CA ASP A 3 24.32 39.34 -98.12
C ASP A 3 24.76 37.88 -98.22
N ALA A 4 25.73 37.49 -97.38
CA ALA A 4 25.58 36.49 -96.31
C ALA A 4 26.96 36.01 -95.82
N SER A 5 27.25 36.27 -94.54
CA SER A 5 28.39 35.73 -93.80
C SER A 5 27.94 34.48 -93.02
N PRO A 6 28.70 33.37 -92.99
CA PRO A 6 28.31 32.21 -92.20
C PRO A 6 28.69 32.44 -90.73
N ARG A 7 27.69 32.43 -89.85
CA ARG A 7 27.89 32.36 -88.40
C ARG A 7 28.31 30.93 -88.04
N THR A 8 29.45 30.79 -87.38
CA THR A 8 29.89 29.57 -86.71
C THR A 8 29.08 29.36 -85.43
N ASP A 9 28.23 28.33 -85.41
CA ASP A 9 27.56 27.84 -84.21
C ASP A 9 28.56 27.07 -83.34
N THR A 10 28.99 27.68 -82.23
CA THR A 10 29.90 27.08 -81.22
C THR A 10 29.21 26.92 -79.85
N SER A 11 27.89 26.73 -79.82
CA SER A 11 27.08 26.87 -78.60
C SER A 11 26.58 25.56 -77.97
N THR A 12 26.91 24.37 -78.49
CA THR A 12 26.24 23.11 -78.05
C THR A 12 27.07 22.21 -77.13
N ASP A 13 28.40 22.29 -77.16
CA ASP A 13 29.27 21.41 -76.35
C ASP A 13 29.37 21.81 -74.87
N ALA A 14 29.47 23.11 -74.58
CA ALA A 14 29.62 23.61 -73.19
C ALA A 14 28.39 23.32 -72.31
N ASP A 15 27.18 23.39 -72.89
CA ASP A 15 25.92 23.09 -72.20
C ASP A 15 25.74 21.60 -71.90
N THR A 16 26.38 20.72 -72.69
CA THR A 16 26.32 19.27 -72.53
C THR A 16 27.29 18.81 -71.44
N GLU A 17 28.49 19.39 -71.37
CA GLU A 17 29.45 19.15 -70.29
C GLU A 17 28.96 19.65 -68.92
N ASP A 18 28.32 20.83 -68.85
CA ASP A 18 27.79 21.35 -67.58
C ASP A 18 26.62 20.49 -67.05
N LYS A 19 25.74 19.99 -67.94
CA LYS A 19 24.68 19.03 -67.57
C LYS A 19 25.25 17.70 -67.07
N ASN A 20 26.32 17.21 -67.68
CA ASN A 20 27.01 15.99 -67.24
C ASN A 20 27.68 16.20 -65.87
N LEU A 21 28.32 17.35 -65.64
CA LEU A 21 28.94 17.70 -64.37
C LEU A 21 27.89 17.84 -63.24
N ARG A 22 26.75 18.47 -63.52
CA ARG A 22 25.61 18.54 -62.58
C ARG A 22 25.05 17.15 -62.25
N THR A 23 24.96 16.27 -63.25
CA THR A 23 24.48 14.89 -63.07
C THR A 23 25.46 14.07 -62.21
N LEU A 24 26.76 14.19 -62.45
CA LEU A 24 27.81 13.54 -61.66
C LEU A 24 27.80 14.01 -60.19
N ARG A 25 27.63 15.32 -59.95
CA ARG A 25 27.48 15.88 -58.59
C ARG A 25 26.26 15.32 -57.86
N ARG A 26 25.11 15.23 -58.54
CA ARG A 26 23.88 14.65 -57.97
C ARG A 26 24.05 13.17 -57.62
N LEU A 27 24.74 12.40 -58.47
CA LEU A 27 25.03 10.98 -58.21
C LEU A 27 25.99 10.81 -57.01
N ALA A 28 27.00 11.68 -56.88
CA ALA A 28 27.90 11.67 -55.73
C ALA A 28 27.16 11.98 -54.42
N GLN A 29 26.30 13.01 -54.42
CA GLN A 29 25.45 13.34 -53.27
C GLN A 29 24.48 12.22 -52.90
N ASN A 30 23.87 11.56 -53.91
CA ASN A 30 22.98 10.42 -53.66
C ASN A 30 23.74 9.23 -53.05
N ARG A 31 24.96 8.94 -53.52
CA ARG A 31 25.84 7.91 -52.93
C ARG A 31 26.19 8.24 -51.48
N GLU A 32 26.49 9.51 -51.17
CA GLU A 32 26.80 9.95 -49.82
C GLU A 32 25.57 9.89 -48.90
N ALA A 33 24.40 10.32 -49.39
CA ALA A 33 23.13 10.23 -48.67
C ALA A 33 22.74 8.78 -48.39
N ALA A 34 22.93 7.86 -49.35
CA ALA A 34 22.71 6.43 -49.16
C ALA A 34 23.65 5.82 -48.11
N ARG A 35 24.92 6.22 -48.09
CA ARG A 35 25.88 5.81 -47.04
C ARG A 35 25.45 6.32 -45.66
N LYS A 36 25.10 7.60 -45.53
CA LYS A 36 24.62 8.19 -44.27
C LYS A 36 23.33 7.52 -43.78
N SER A 37 22.39 7.22 -44.68
CA SER A 37 21.15 6.50 -44.35
C SER A 37 21.44 5.09 -43.85
N ARG A 38 22.33 4.34 -44.52
CA ARG A 38 22.76 3.01 -44.06
C ARG A 38 23.42 3.05 -42.69
N LEU A 39 24.27 4.04 -42.43
CA LEU A 39 24.92 4.19 -41.12
C LEU A 39 23.90 4.45 -40.00
N ARG A 40 22.93 5.35 -40.24
CA ARG A 40 21.86 5.65 -39.27
C ARG A 40 20.99 4.42 -39.00
N LYS A 41 20.61 3.68 -40.04
CA LYS A 41 19.86 2.43 -39.89
C LYS A 41 20.66 1.40 -39.09
N LYS A 42 21.96 1.25 -39.37
CA LYS A 42 22.84 0.33 -38.62
C LYS A 42 22.94 0.71 -37.14
N ALA A 43 23.12 1.99 -36.83
CA ALA A 43 23.15 2.48 -35.46
C ALA A 43 21.81 2.25 -34.74
N TYR A 44 20.68 2.47 -35.42
CA TYR A 44 19.35 2.23 -34.87
C TYR A 44 19.09 0.75 -34.58
N VAL A 45 19.50 -0.15 -35.49
CA VAL A 45 19.39 -1.60 -35.28
C VAL A 45 20.24 -2.04 -34.08
N GLN A 46 21.48 -1.54 -33.98
CA GLN A 46 22.35 -1.84 -32.84
C GLN A 46 21.76 -1.34 -31.52
N GLN A 47 21.12 -0.16 -31.53
CA GLN A 47 20.41 0.34 -30.36
C GLN A 47 19.23 -0.57 -29.98
N LEU A 48 18.43 -1.03 -30.96
CA LEU A 48 17.34 -1.97 -30.71
C LEU A 48 17.82 -3.30 -30.15
N GLU A 49 18.93 -3.84 -30.65
CA GLU A 49 19.55 -5.06 -30.10
C GLU A 49 20.00 -4.87 -28.65
N SER A 50 20.60 -3.72 -28.34
CA SER A 50 21.01 -3.38 -26.97
C SER A 50 19.80 -3.24 -26.03
N SER A 51 18.71 -2.61 -26.49
CA SER A 51 17.47 -2.48 -25.73
C SER A 51 16.79 -3.83 -25.51
N ARG A 52 16.80 -4.71 -26.51
CA ARG A 52 16.25 -6.07 -26.40
C ARG A 52 17.00 -6.87 -25.33
N MET A 53 18.33 -6.83 -25.32
CA MET A 53 19.12 -7.53 -24.30
C MET A 53 18.86 -7.00 -22.89
N LYS A 54 18.77 -5.67 -22.72
CA LYS A 54 18.39 -5.06 -21.44
C LYS A 54 17.00 -5.51 -20.97
N LEU A 55 16.04 -5.58 -21.89
CA LEU A 55 14.67 -5.99 -21.56
C LEU A 55 14.63 -7.46 -21.12
N THR A 56 15.34 -8.34 -21.80
CA THR A 56 15.48 -9.75 -21.38
C THR A 56 16.17 -9.87 -20.02
N GLN A 57 17.17 -9.04 -19.72
CA GLN A 57 17.81 -9.03 -18.41
C GLN A 57 16.84 -8.59 -17.31
N LEU A 58 16.08 -7.51 -17.53
CA LEU A 58 15.07 -7.02 -16.58
C LEU A 58 13.95 -8.05 -16.36
N GLU A 59 13.52 -8.76 -17.40
CA GLU A 59 12.54 -9.84 -17.28
C GLU A 59 13.06 -11.00 -16.41
N GLN A 60 14.34 -11.37 -16.57
CA GLN A 60 14.97 -12.39 -15.73
C GLN A 60 15.12 -11.94 -14.29
N GLU A 61 15.53 -10.69 -14.04
CA GLU A 61 15.61 -10.12 -12.70
C GLU A 61 14.23 -10.06 -12.03
N LEU A 62 13.19 -9.69 -12.78
CA LEU A 62 11.81 -9.67 -12.28
C LEU A 62 11.27 -11.07 -11.98
N GLN A 63 11.58 -12.08 -12.79
CA GLN A 63 11.27 -13.48 -12.49
C GLN A 63 12.01 -13.98 -11.26
N ARG A 64 13.29 -13.59 -11.09
CA ARG A 64 14.10 -13.95 -9.92
C ARG A 64 13.55 -13.31 -8.64
N ALA A 65 13.17 -12.03 -8.69
CA ALA A 65 12.54 -11.30 -7.59
C ALA A 65 11.19 -11.91 -7.17
N ARG A 66 10.39 -12.36 -8.15
CA ARG A 66 9.13 -13.08 -7.89
C ARG A 66 9.34 -14.45 -7.24
N GLN A 67 10.37 -15.19 -7.66
CA GLN A 67 10.70 -16.51 -7.08
C GLN A 67 11.30 -16.40 -5.67
N GLN A 68 12.00 -15.31 -5.36
CA GLN A 68 12.56 -15.05 -4.03
C GLN A 68 11.54 -14.51 -3.02
N GLY A 69 10.25 -14.41 -3.37
CA GLY A 69 9.21 -13.96 -2.45
C GLY A 69 9.40 -12.51 -1.98
N ILE A 70 10.09 -11.68 -2.77
CA ILE A 70 10.18 -10.24 -2.51
C ILE A 70 8.82 -9.66 -2.85
N PHE A 71 8.01 -9.46 -1.80
CA PHE A 71 6.86 -8.58 -1.82
C PHE A 71 7.27 -7.29 -2.56
N VAL A 72 6.48 -6.89 -3.55
CA VAL A 72 6.68 -5.64 -4.28
C VAL A 72 6.44 -4.48 -3.29
N SER A 73 7.48 -4.08 -2.57
CA SER A 73 7.64 -2.73 -2.06
C SER A 73 8.53 -1.98 -3.06
N SER A 74 7.93 -0.99 -3.73
CA SER A 74 8.55 0.20 -4.35
C SER A 74 10.03 0.12 -4.73
N SER A 75 10.33 0.19 -6.03
CA SER A 75 11.66 0.63 -6.50
C SER A 75 11.63 2.13 -6.78
N GLY A 76 12.10 2.90 -5.80
CA GLY A 76 12.45 4.32 -5.93
C GLY A 76 13.59 4.62 -4.96
N ASP A 77 14.80 4.64 -5.51
CA ASP A 77 16.08 5.14 -4.98
C ASP A 77 16.52 4.78 -3.55
N GLN A 78 17.58 3.97 -3.49
CA GLN A 78 18.38 3.77 -2.28
C GLN A 78 19.24 5.02 -2.01
N SER A 79 18.77 5.88 -1.11
CA SER A 79 19.66 6.71 -0.29
C SER A 79 19.06 6.92 1.09
N GLN A 80 19.57 6.15 2.06
CA GLN A 80 19.49 6.35 3.52
C GLN A 80 18.11 6.61 4.15
N SER A 81 17.57 5.61 4.85
CA SER A 81 17.13 5.78 6.26
C SER A 81 16.66 4.44 6.83
N ALA A 82 16.82 4.26 8.13
CA ALA A 82 16.33 3.13 8.92
C ALA A 82 14.78 2.92 8.85
N SER A 83 14.06 3.70 8.05
CA SER A 83 12.60 3.68 7.91
C SER A 83 12.07 2.47 7.15
N GLY A 84 12.81 1.96 6.15
CA GLY A 84 12.40 0.75 5.41
C GLY A 84 12.42 -0.54 6.24
N ASN A 85 13.11 -0.52 7.38
CA ASN A 85 13.19 -1.65 8.29
C ASN A 85 11.99 -1.75 9.24
N GLY A 86 11.28 -0.65 9.49
CA GLY A 86 10.19 -0.59 10.48
C GLY A 86 8.98 -1.44 10.08
N ALA A 87 8.56 -1.37 8.81
CA ALA A 87 7.46 -2.17 8.28
C ALA A 87 7.75 -3.67 8.35
N LEU A 88 8.94 -4.09 7.89
CA LEU A 88 9.37 -5.50 7.95
C LEU A 88 9.54 -6.00 9.39
N ALA A 89 10.09 -5.17 10.28
CA ALA A 89 10.22 -5.52 11.70
C ALA A 89 8.85 -5.73 12.34
N PHE A 90 7.90 -4.83 12.08
CA PHE A 90 6.53 -4.97 12.54
C PHE A 90 5.86 -6.24 11.99
N ASP A 91 6.03 -6.55 10.70
CA ASP A 91 5.42 -7.74 10.10
C ASP A 91 5.92 -9.03 10.78
N VAL A 92 7.22 -9.08 11.10
CA VAL A 92 7.82 -10.21 11.84
C VAL A 92 7.28 -10.28 13.28
N GLU A 93 7.18 -9.15 13.97
CA GLU A 93 6.62 -9.11 15.34
C GLU A 93 5.14 -9.48 15.37
N TYR A 94 4.36 -9.00 14.40
CA TYR A 94 2.95 -9.34 14.25
C TYR A 94 2.77 -10.83 13.95
N ALA A 95 3.59 -11.42 13.08
CA ALA A 95 3.55 -12.86 12.79
C ALA A 95 3.81 -13.68 14.06
N ARG A 96 4.83 -13.34 14.85
CA ARG A 96 5.11 -13.98 16.15
C ARG A 96 3.97 -13.80 17.14
N TRP A 97 3.41 -12.60 17.23
CA TRP A 97 2.26 -12.32 18.09
C TRP A 97 1.06 -13.18 17.70
N LEU A 98 0.81 -13.36 16.39
CA LEU A 98 -0.30 -14.16 15.87
C LEU A 98 -0.10 -15.66 16.14
N GLU A 99 1.12 -16.17 16.00
CA GLU A 99 1.46 -17.56 16.36
C GLU A 99 1.17 -17.82 17.84
N GLU A 100 1.64 -16.93 18.72
CA GLU A 100 1.39 -17.04 20.16
C GLU A 100 -0.10 -16.87 20.50
N HIS A 101 -0.81 -15.96 19.81
CA HIS A 101 -2.25 -15.81 19.96
C HIS A 101 -2.98 -17.11 19.61
N ASN A 102 -2.63 -17.75 18.49
CA ASN A 102 -3.21 -19.04 18.10
C ASN A 102 -2.91 -20.13 19.13
N ARG A 103 -1.69 -20.17 19.69
CA ARG A 103 -1.33 -21.11 20.77
C ARG A 103 -2.24 -20.93 21.99
N ARG A 104 -2.40 -19.70 22.47
CA ARG A 104 -3.27 -19.37 23.63
C ARG A 104 -4.74 -19.68 23.37
N ILE A 105 -5.23 -19.40 22.15
CA ILE A 105 -6.61 -19.73 21.77
C ILE A 105 -6.82 -21.25 21.73
N ASN A 106 -5.85 -22.03 21.27
CA ASN A 106 -5.93 -23.49 21.29
C ASN A 106 -5.92 -24.04 22.72
N GLU A 107 -5.11 -23.46 23.61
CA GLU A 107 -5.10 -23.77 25.04
C GLU A 107 -6.46 -23.49 25.68
N LEU A 108 -7.04 -22.30 25.46
CA LEU A 108 -8.37 -21.94 25.92
C LEU A 108 -9.45 -22.89 25.39
N ARG A 109 -9.37 -23.25 24.10
CA ARG A 109 -10.30 -24.21 23.49
C ARG A 109 -10.21 -25.57 24.15
N GLY A 110 -9.00 -26.04 24.43
CA GLY A 110 -8.75 -27.28 25.18
C GLY A 110 -9.39 -27.24 26.56
N ALA A 111 -9.14 -26.18 27.33
CA ALA A 111 -9.68 -25.99 28.68
C ALA A 111 -11.23 -25.90 28.69
N VAL A 112 -11.82 -25.21 27.72
CA VAL A 112 -13.28 -25.15 27.58
C VAL A 112 -13.86 -26.53 27.26
N ASN A 113 -13.24 -27.28 26.36
CA ASN A 113 -13.69 -28.62 25.95
C ASN A 113 -13.52 -29.68 27.05
N SER A 114 -12.48 -29.57 27.88
CA SER A 114 -12.27 -30.43 29.05
C SER A 114 -13.12 -30.03 30.26
N HIS A 115 -13.95 -28.98 30.13
CA HIS A 115 -14.77 -28.44 31.21
C HIS A 115 -13.94 -27.99 32.42
N ALA A 116 -12.80 -27.35 32.16
CA ALA A 116 -11.94 -26.76 33.19
C ALA A 116 -12.74 -25.86 34.16
N GLY A 117 -12.26 -25.84 35.41
CA GLY A 117 -12.87 -25.02 36.45
C GLY A 117 -12.67 -23.53 36.19
N ASP A 118 -13.54 -22.70 36.76
CA ASP A 118 -13.53 -21.24 36.53
C ASP A 118 -12.20 -20.57 36.95
N GLY A 119 -11.47 -21.12 37.92
CA GLY A 119 -10.15 -20.61 38.32
C GLY A 119 -9.10 -20.79 37.22
N GLU A 120 -9.06 -21.96 36.58
CA GLU A 120 -8.15 -22.25 35.47
C GLU A 120 -8.52 -21.42 34.23
N LEU A 121 -9.82 -21.37 33.88
CA LEU A 121 -10.30 -20.54 32.78
C LEU A 121 -9.97 -19.07 33.00
N ARG A 122 -10.04 -18.57 34.24
CA ARG A 122 -9.71 -17.17 34.56
C ARG A 122 -8.26 -16.86 34.22
N ILE A 123 -7.33 -17.72 34.63
CA ILE A 123 -5.90 -17.54 34.36
C ILE A 123 -5.64 -17.48 32.85
N ILE A 124 -6.23 -18.40 32.08
CA ILE A 124 -6.06 -18.45 30.62
C ILE A 124 -6.67 -17.20 29.96
N VAL A 125 -7.89 -16.83 30.36
CA VAL A 125 -8.59 -15.64 29.84
C VAL A 125 -7.80 -14.36 30.12
N GLU A 126 -7.37 -14.15 31.36
CA GLU A 126 -6.54 -12.99 31.74
C GLU A 126 -5.24 -12.96 30.94
N GLY A 127 -4.60 -14.12 30.73
CA GLY A 127 -3.42 -14.25 29.89
C GLY A 127 -3.66 -13.90 28.42
N ILE A 128 -4.85 -14.13 27.87
CA ILE A 128 -5.21 -13.72 26.50
C ILE A 128 -5.54 -12.22 26.45
N VAL A 129 -6.24 -11.69 27.45
CA VAL A 129 -6.54 -10.26 27.54
C VAL A 129 -5.25 -9.44 27.63
N ALA A 130 -4.29 -9.85 28.45
CA ALA A 130 -2.97 -9.22 28.50
C ALA A 130 -2.22 -9.32 27.16
N HIS A 131 -2.33 -10.45 26.45
CA HIS A 131 -1.72 -10.63 25.13
C HIS A 131 -2.30 -9.66 24.08
N TRP A 132 -3.56 -9.22 24.22
CA TRP A 132 -4.12 -8.17 23.37
C TRP A 132 -3.49 -6.80 23.63
N ASP A 133 -3.10 -6.50 24.87
CA ASP A 133 -2.43 -5.24 25.18
C ASP A 133 -1.07 -5.15 24.46
N ASP A 134 -0.36 -6.27 24.29
CA ASP A 134 0.91 -6.32 23.59
C ASP A 134 0.79 -5.91 22.11
N ILE A 135 -0.25 -6.35 21.38
CA ILE A 135 -0.39 -5.97 19.96
C ILE A 135 -0.68 -4.48 19.80
N PHE A 136 -1.46 -3.88 20.70
CA PHE A 136 -1.69 -2.44 20.66
C PHE A 136 -0.40 -1.65 20.93
N ARG A 137 0.46 -2.13 21.85
CA ARG A 137 1.79 -1.55 22.06
C ARG A 137 2.67 -1.67 20.82
N ILE A 138 2.81 -2.88 20.26
CA ILE A 138 3.62 -3.16 19.07
C ILE A 138 3.17 -2.29 17.89
N LYS A 139 1.85 -2.19 17.66
CA LYS A 139 1.28 -1.32 16.62
C LYS A 139 1.54 0.16 16.88
N GLY A 140 1.49 0.60 18.14
CA GLY A 140 1.82 1.98 18.51
C GLY A 140 3.26 2.34 18.18
N ASP A 141 4.22 1.45 18.46
CA ASP A 141 5.63 1.67 18.13
C ASP A 141 5.87 1.60 16.62
N ALA A 142 5.22 0.67 15.91
CA ALA A 142 5.27 0.60 14.46
C ALA A 142 4.65 1.84 13.78
N ALA A 143 3.56 2.39 14.32
CA ALA A 143 2.94 3.61 13.79
C ALA A 143 3.84 4.84 13.90
N LYS A 144 4.70 4.92 14.92
CA LYS A 144 5.72 5.99 15.04
C LYS A 144 6.80 5.85 13.97
N ALA A 145 7.14 4.63 13.58
CA ALA A 145 8.14 4.35 12.55
C ALA A 145 7.57 4.49 11.13
N ASP A 146 6.40 3.91 10.88
CA ASP A 146 5.70 3.95 9.60
C ASP A 146 4.17 3.85 9.79
N VAL A 147 3.55 5.02 9.92
CA VAL A 147 2.10 5.17 10.06
C VAL A 147 1.32 4.66 8.85
N PHE A 148 1.90 4.75 7.65
CA PHE A 148 1.24 4.36 6.40
C PHE A 148 1.20 2.85 6.23
N HIS A 149 2.22 2.13 6.71
CA HIS A 149 2.19 0.66 6.77
C HIS A 149 1.03 0.16 7.62
N ILE A 150 0.82 0.76 8.80
CA ILE A 150 -0.29 0.38 9.69
C ILE A 150 -1.65 0.72 9.06
N LEU A 151 -1.82 1.94 8.53
CA LEU A 151 -3.08 2.39 7.92
C LEU A 151 -3.46 1.63 6.66
N SER A 152 -2.48 1.32 5.80
CA SER A 152 -2.72 0.59 4.55
C SER A 152 -3.16 -0.86 4.80
N GLY A 153 -2.83 -1.42 5.96
CA GLY A 153 -3.18 -2.78 6.34
C GLY A 153 -2.37 -3.85 5.61
N MET A 154 -1.20 -3.51 5.05
CA MET A 154 -0.37 -4.44 4.26
C MET A 154 0.10 -5.66 5.05
N TRP A 155 0.15 -5.54 6.37
CA TRP A 155 0.43 -6.60 7.34
C TRP A 155 -0.75 -7.59 7.54
N LYS A 156 -1.92 -7.36 6.93
CA LYS A 156 -3.09 -8.23 6.98
C LYS A 156 -3.38 -8.89 5.63
N THR A 157 -4.13 -9.99 5.67
CA THR A 157 -4.59 -10.63 4.43
C THR A 157 -5.58 -9.75 3.68
N PRO A 158 -5.66 -9.82 2.33
CA PRO A 158 -6.60 -9.02 1.54
C PRO A 158 -8.06 -9.05 2.03
N ALA A 159 -8.57 -10.21 2.44
CA ALA A 159 -9.95 -10.30 2.95
C ALA A 159 -10.13 -9.59 4.30
N GLU A 160 -9.14 -9.67 5.20
CA GLU A 160 -9.18 -8.94 6.47
C GLU A 160 -9.13 -7.43 6.25
N ARG A 161 -8.38 -6.96 5.25
CA ARG A 161 -8.23 -5.53 4.95
C ARG A 161 -9.56 -4.84 4.62
N CYS A 162 -10.52 -5.57 4.07
CA CYS A 162 -11.87 -5.05 3.80
C CYS A 162 -12.61 -4.59 5.07
N PHE A 163 -12.19 -5.06 6.25
CA PHE A 163 -12.83 -4.76 7.53
C PHE A 163 -11.94 -3.90 8.44
N LEU A 164 -10.84 -3.34 7.91
CA LEU A 164 -9.98 -2.45 8.67
C LEU A 164 -10.57 -1.05 8.76
N TRP A 165 -10.49 -0.49 9.96
CA TRP A 165 -10.81 0.88 10.31
C TRP A 165 -9.67 1.41 11.17
N LEU A 166 -8.98 2.48 10.77
CA LEU A 166 -7.84 3.06 11.51
C LEU A 166 -6.85 2.00 12.05
N GLY A 167 -6.38 1.12 11.15
CA GLY A 167 -5.40 0.10 11.47
C GLY A 167 -5.91 -1.10 12.29
N GLY A 168 -7.22 -1.31 12.46
CA GLY A 168 -7.74 -2.47 13.18
C GLY A 168 -9.25 -2.68 12.97
N PHE A 169 -9.92 -3.46 13.82
CA PHE A 169 -11.36 -3.69 13.72
C PHE A 169 -12.18 -2.55 14.35
N ARG A 170 -13.47 -2.44 14.02
CA ARG A 170 -14.42 -1.61 14.78
C ARG A 170 -14.94 -2.38 15.99
N SER A 171 -14.80 -1.79 17.18
CA SER A 171 -15.21 -2.41 18.44
C SER A 171 -16.73 -2.56 18.52
N SER A 172 -17.49 -1.59 18.00
CA SER A 172 -18.95 -1.64 17.96
C SER A 172 -19.47 -2.84 17.16
N GLU A 173 -18.89 -3.07 15.98
CA GLU A 173 -19.23 -4.20 15.10
C GLU A 173 -18.83 -5.53 15.73
N LEU A 174 -17.68 -5.58 16.42
CA LEU A 174 -17.26 -6.77 17.15
C LEU A 174 -18.26 -7.13 18.27
N LEU A 175 -18.67 -6.15 19.08
CA LEU A 175 -19.64 -6.37 20.14
C LEU A 175 -21.00 -6.83 19.60
N LYS A 176 -21.44 -6.24 18.49
CA LYS A 176 -22.68 -6.63 17.80
C LYS A 176 -22.62 -8.07 17.30
N LEU A 177 -21.48 -8.52 16.80
CA LEU A 177 -21.29 -9.93 16.42
C LEU A 177 -21.37 -10.84 17.66
N LEU A 178 -20.73 -10.46 18.76
CA LEU A 178 -20.63 -11.29 19.96
C LEU A 178 -21.95 -11.45 20.70
N ILE A 179 -22.78 -10.41 20.77
CA ILE A 179 -24.06 -10.48 21.50
C ILE A 179 -24.96 -11.61 20.96
N SER A 180 -24.88 -11.87 19.65
CA SER A 180 -25.65 -12.93 18.99
C SER A 180 -25.10 -14.34 19.20
N GLN A 181 -23.85 -14.49 19.66
CA GLN A 181 -23.17 -15.78 19.81
C GLN A 181 -23.01 -16.21 21.27
N LEU A 182 -23.13 -15.26 22.20
CA LEU A 182 -22.95 -15.51 23.63
C LEU A 182 -24.31 -15.74 24.29
N GLU A 183 -24.88 -16.93 24.14
CA GLU A 183 -26.05 -17.35 24.92
C GLU A 183 -25.65 -18.39 25.98
N PRO A 184 -26.17 -18.29 27.23
CA PRO A 184 -27.05 -17.25 27.77
C PRO A 184 -26.29 -16.01 28.31
N LEU A 185 -26.89 -14.82 28.14
CA LEU A 185 -26.52 -13.56 28.80
C LEU A 185 -27.70 -13.08 29.65
N THR A 186 -27.43 -12.42 30.78
CA THR A 186 -28.49 -11.78 31.57
C THR A 186 -28.98 -10.50 30.88
N GLU A 187 -30.20 -10.05 31.18
CA GLU A 187 -30.72 -8.76 30.67
C GLU A 187 -29.79 -7.59 31.03
N GLN A 188 -29.25 -7.60 32.25
CA GLN A 188 -28.28 -6.60 32.69
C GLN A 188 -27.00 -6.62 31.85
N GLN A 189 -26.48 -7.80 31.50
CA GLN A 189 -25.30 -7.93 30.64
C GLN A 189 -25.60 -7.45 29.21
N ILE A 190 -26.77 -7.80 28.66
CA ILE A 190 -27.21 -7.36 27.33
C ILE A 190 -27.29 -5.83 27.29
N LEU A 191 -27.93 -5.20 28.27
CA LEU A 191 -28.02 -3.74 28.38
C LEU A 191 -26.63 -3.10 28.49
N ALA A 192 -25.74 -3.66 29.31
CA ALA A 192 -24.38 -3.15 29.46
C ALA A 192 -23.56 -3.26 28.16
N ILE A 193 -23.67 -4.38 27.43
CA ILE A 193 -23.01 -4.57 26.14
C ILE A 193 -23.57 -3.60 25.09
N ASN A 194 -24.88 -3.39 25.04
CA ASN A 194 -25.49 -2.43 24.11
C ASN A 194 -25.03 -0.99 24.39
N ASN A 195 -24.96 -0.58 25.66
CA ASN A 195 -24.43 0.73 26.04
C ASN A 195 -22.95 0.88 25.64
N LEU A 196 -22.14 -0.17 25.87
CA LEU A 196 -20.74 -0.19 25.48
C LEU A 196 -20.58 -0.14 23.95
N GLN A 197 -21.44 -0.83 23.20
CA GLN A 197 -21.48 -0.80 21.74
C GLN A 197 -21.83 0.59 21.21
N GLN A 198 -22.86 1.23 21.78
CA GLN A 198 -23.27 2.58 21.40
C GLN A 198 -22.17 3.61 21.71
N SER A 199 -21.59 3.56 22.90
CA SER A 199 -20.50 4.47 23.29
C SER A 199 -19.26 4.26 22.43
N SER A 200 -18.92 3.00 22.11
CA SER A 200 -17.82 2.69 21.18
C SER A 200 -18.10 3.28 19.79
N GLN A 201 -19.30 3.08 19.25
CA GLN A 201 -19.69 3.63 17.94
C GLN A 201 -19.56 5.14 17.87
N GLN A 202 -20.01 5.87 18.90
CA GLN A 202 -19.89 7.33 18.95
C GLN A 202 -18.43 7.80 18.91
N ALA A 203 -17.55 7.13 19.65
CA ALA A 203 -16.12 7.44 19.64
C ALA A 203 -15.48 7.10 18.28
N GLU A 204 -15.87 5.99 17.66
CA GLU A 204 -15.42 5.61 16.32
C GLU A 204 -15.87 6.63 15.25
N ASP A 205 -17.10 7.13 15.34
CA ASP A 205 -17.64 8.13 14.42
C ASP A 205 -16.91 9.47 14.57
N ALA A 206 -16.65 9.90 15.81
CA ALA A 206 -15.87 11.10 16.09
C ALA A 206 -14.44 11.00 15.53
N LEU A 207 -13.77 9.86 15.70
CA LEU A 207 -12.44 9.61 15.13
C LEU A 207 -12.46 9.55 13.59
N SER A 208 -13.51 8.97 13.01
CA SER A 208 -13.67 8.92 11.55
C SER A 208 -13.85 10.32 10.96
N GLN A 209 -14.72 11.15 11.56
CA GLN A 209 -14.90 12.55 11.18
C GLN A 209 -13.62 13.37 11.32
N GLY A 210 -12.84 13.15 12.39
CA GLY A 210 -11.54 13.79 12.56
C GLY A 210 -10.53 13.41 11.45
N MET A 211 -10.50 12.14 11.03
CA MET A 211 -9.65 11.68 9.93
C MET A 211 -10.09 12.28 8.60
N GLU A 212 -11.40 12.34 8.33
CA GLU A 212 -11.94 12.99 7.13
C GLU A 212 -11.58 14.48 7.07
N ALA A 213 -11.73 15.20 8.18
CA ALA A 213 -11.34 16.61 8.29
C ALA A 213 -9.83 16.80 8.06
N LEU A 214 -8.99 15.88 8.57
CA LEU A 214 -7.55 15.90 8.32
C LEU A 214 -7.24 15.70 6.82
N GLN A 215 -7.86 14.71 6.19
CA GLN A 215 -7.68 14.41 4.77
C GLN A 215 -8.12 15.57 3.89
N GLN A 216 -9.27 16.19 4.20
CA GLN A 216 -9.75 17.38 3.50
C GLN A 216 -8.78 18.55 3.66
N SER A 217 -8.33 18.82 4.89
CA SER A 217 -7.37 19.89 5.17
C SER A 217 -6.01 19.66 4.48
N LEU A 218 -5.57 18.39 4.37
CA LEU A 218 -4.39 18.01 3.62
C LEU A 218 -4.58 18.28 2.11
N ALA A 219 -5.70 17.86 1.53
CA ALA A 219 -6.02 18.08 0.13
C ALA A 219 -6.03 19.58 -0.23
N GLU A 220 -6.65 20.42 0.61
CA GLU A 220 -6.66 21.89 0.44
C GLU A 220 -5.25 22.50 0.46
N THR A 221 -4.38 21.99 1.33
CA THR A 221 -2.98 22.46 1.43
C THR A 221 -2.19 22.15 0.17
N LEU A 222 -2.41 20.96 -0.40
CA LEU A 222 -1.77 20.53 -1.64
C LEU A 222 -2.35 21.25 -2.86
N ALA A 223 -3.67 21.46 -2.90
CA ALA A 223 -4.37 22.13 -3.98
C ALA A 223 -4.08 23.64 -4.07
N GLY A 224 -3.75 24.30 -2.95
CA GLY A 224 -3.34 25.71 -2.93
C GLY A 224 -2.10 26.04 -3.77
N SER A 225 -1.37 25.03 -4.27
CA SER A 225 -0.27 25.19 -5.23
C SER A 225 -0.74 25.42 -6.68
N LEU A 226 -1.94 24.97 -7.04
CA LEU A 226 -2.46 24.99 -8.42
C LEU A 226 -2.93 26.38 -8.86
N SER A 227 -3.24 27.26 -7.91
CA SER A 227 -3.83 28.58 -8.17
C SER A 227 -2.80 29.70 -8.37
N SER A 228 -1.49 29.49 -8.13
CA SER A 228 -0.45 30.51 -8.36
C SER A 228 0.20 30.41 -9.76
N SER A 229 -0.60 30.25 -10.81
CA SER A 229 -0.15 30.05 -12.21
C SER A 229 0.42 31.30 -12.89
N GLY A 230 0.99 32.26 -12.15
CA GLY A 230 1.55 33.48 -12.72
C GLY A 230 2.86 33.85 -12.04
N SER A 231 3.97 33.70 -12.78
CA SER A 231 5.35 34.04 -12.38
C SER A 231 6.00 33.06 -11.41
N SER A 232 6.98 32.29 -11.91
CA SER A 232 8.08 31.65 -11.16
C SER A 232 7.80 31.47 -9.65
N GLY A 233 6.82 30.62 -9.33
CA GLY A 233 6.36 30.40 -7.97
C GLY A 233 7.52 29.89 -7.12
N ASN A 234 8.03 30.78 -6.26
CA ASN A 234 9.12 30.58 -5.33
C ASN A 234 9.10 29.17 -4.76
N VAL A 235 10.19 28.42 -4.95
CA VAL A 235 10.44 27.13 -4.28
C VAL A 235 10.11 27.19 -2.79
N ALA A 236 10.31 28.35 -2.15
CA ALA A 236 9.91 28.63 -0.77
C ALA A 236 8.40 28.43 -0.47
N ASN A 237 7.50 28.81 -1.38
CA ASN A 237 6.05 28.63 -1.20
C ASN A 237 5.67 27.14 -1.26
N TYR A 238 6.21 26.41 -2.25
CA TYR A 238 6.01 24.97 -2.38
C TYR A 238 6.58 24.23 -1.16
N MET A 239 7.79 24.57 -0.72
CA MET A 239 8.41 24.00 0.47
C MET A 239 7.58 24.28 1.73
N GLY A 240 7.05 25.50 1.89
CA GLY A 240 6.15 25.84 2.99
C GLY A 240 4.86 25.01 2.99
N GLN A 241 4.25 24.80 1.81
CA GLN A 241 3.08 23.94 1.65
C GLN A 241 3.39 22.47 1.97
N MET A 242 4.51 21.94 1.48
CA MET A 242 4.94 20.57 1.79
C MET A 242 5.24 20.41 3.28
N ALA A 243 5.87 21.41 3.93
CA ALA A 243 6.10 21.37 5.37
C ALA A 243 4.79 21.35 6.17
N MET A 244 3.78 22.14 5.77
CA MET A 244 2.44 22.08 6.37
C MET A 244 1.76 20.72 6.15
N ALA A 245 1.84 20.17 4.93
CA ALA A 245 1.30 18.86 4.60
C ALA A 245 1.97 17.75 5.43
N MET A 246 3.30 17.79 5.57
CA MET A 246 4.05 16.87 6.43
C MET A 246 3.65 16.99 7.91
N GLY A 247 3.45 18.21 8.41
CA GLY A 247 2.93 18.43 9.76
C GLY A 247 1.55 17.79 9.98
N LYS A 248 0.66 17.89 8.98
CA LYS A 248 -0.66 17.23 9.01
C LYS A 248 -0.54 15.70 8.99
N LEU A 249 0.31 15.14 8.12
CA LEU A 249 0.58 13.70 8.11
C LEU A 249 1.12 13.19 9.44
N GLY A 250 1.90 14.01 10.16
CA GLY A 250 2.38 13.70 11.52
C GLY A 250 1.27 13.46 12.54
N THR A 251 0.03 13.92 12.28
CA THR A 251 -1.11 13.68 13.19
C THR A 251 -1.75 12.28 13.03
N LEU A 252 -1.43 11.56 11.94
CA LEU A 252 -2.02 10.24 11.65
C LEU A 252 -1.71 9.21 12.74
N GLU A 253 -0.51 9.24 13.33
CA GLU A 253 -0.13 8.35 14.44
C GLU A 253 -1.08 8.52 15.63
N GLY A 254 -1.45 9.75 15.94
CA GLY A 254 -2.39 10.08 17.00
C GLY A 254 -3.78 9.47 16.79
N PHE A 255 -4.24 9.35 15.55
CA PHE A 255 -5.52 8.68 15.24
C PHE A 255 -5.44 7.17 15.46
N ILE A 256 -4.36 6.52 15.01
CA ILE A 256 -4.17 5.08 15.22
C ILE A 256 -4.11 4.77 16.71
N ARG A 257 -3.33 5.55 17.47
CA ARG A 257 -3.19 5.38 18.91
C ARG A 257 -4.54 5.54 19.62
N GLN A 258 -5.34 6.54 19.25
CA GLN A 258 -6.69 6.73 19.82
C GLN A 258 -7.63 5.57 19.47
N ALA A 259 -7.59 5.08 18.23
CA ALA A 259 -8.39 3.93 17.80
C ALA A 259 -8.01 2.64 18.54
N ASP A 260 -6.71 2.39 18.75
CA ASP A 260 -6.24 1.23 19.50
C ASP A 260 -6.55 1.33 21.01
N ASN A 261 -6.44 2.52 21.61
CA ASN A 261 -6.91 2.75 22.98
C ASN A 261 -8.40 2.46 23.13
N LEU A 262 -9.23 2.88 22.17
CA LEU A 262 -10.65 2.58 22.17
C LEU A 262 -10.89 1.06 22.14
N ARG A 263 -10.21 0.33 21.26
CA ARG A 263 -10.30 -1.14 21.20
C ARG A 263 -9.92 -1.80 22.52
N GLN A 264 -8.79 -1.37 23.08
CA GLN A 264 -8.29 -1.90 24.35
C GLN A 264 -9.32 -1.67 25.47
N GLN A 265 -9.82 -0.45 25.61
CA GLN A 265 -10.83 -0.11 26.61
C GLN A 265 -12.12 -0.91 26.41
N THR A 266 -12.61 -1.03 25.16
CA THR A 266 -13.82 -1.80 24.88
C THR A 266 -13.65 -3.28 25.24
N LEU A 267 -12.51 -3.90 24.90
CA LEU A 267 -12.23 -5.30 25.26
C LEU A 267 -12.17 -5.49 26.79
N GLN A 268 -11.52 -4.57 27.51
CA GLN A 268 -11.44 -4.61 28.97
C GLN A 268 -12.82 -4.44 29.63
N GLN A 269 -13.65 -3.51 29.15
CA GLN A 269 -14.99 -3.31 29.67
C GLN A 269 -15.91 -4.51 29.36
N MET A 270 -15.81 -5.07 28.16
CA MET A 270 -16.52 -6.31 27.82
C MET A 270 -16.14 -7.44 28.78
N HIS A 271 -14.84 -7.63 29.05
CA HIS A 271 -14.37 -8.64 30.00
C HIS A 271 -14.92 -8.42 31.43
N ARG A 272 -15.11 -7.17 31.86
CA ARG A 272 -15.73 -6.83 33.16
C ARG A 272 -17.22 -7.13 33.22
N ILE A 273 -17.93 -7.01 32.09
CA ILE A 273 -19.37 -7.29 32.01
C ILE A 273 -19.64 -8.80 32.01
N LEU A 274 -18.76 -9.57 31.35
CA LEU A 274 -18.92 -11.00 31.15
C LEU A 274 -18.40 -11.81 32.35
N THR A 275 -19.01 -12.95 32.62
CA THR A 275 -18.42 -13.98 33.50
C THR A 275 -17.15 -14.55 32.87
N THR A 276 -16.33 -15.25 33.65
CA THR A 276 -15.12 -15.92 33.14
C THR A 276 -15.44 -16.89 31.97
N ARG A 277 -16.51 -17.69 32.09
CA ARG A 277 -16.91 -18.64 31.05
C ARG A 277 -17.48 -17.96 29.80
N GLN A 278 -18.24 -16.87 29.97
CA GLN A 278 -18.70 -16.06 28.83
C GLN A 278 -17.51 -15.35 28.15
N SER A 279 -16.54 -14.86 28.92
CA SER A 279 -15.31 -14.26 28.39
C SER A 279 -14.49 -15.27 27.58
N ALA A 280 -14.35 -16.50 28.07
CA ALA A 280 -13.70 -17.58 27.33
C ALA A 280 -14.38 -17.83 25.98
N ARG A 281 -15.72 -17.95 25.97
CA ARG A 281 -16.51 -18.10 24.73
C ARG A 281 -16.37 -16.90 23.80
N ALA A 282 -16.36 -15.69 24.34
CA ALA A 282 -16.20 -14.47 23.57
C ALA A 282 -14.85 -14.45 22.86
N LEU A 283 -13.75 -14.72 23.58
CA LEU A 283 -12.40 -14.77 23.00
C LEU A 283 -12.28 -15.83 21.89
N LEU A 284 -12.89 -17.00 22.08
CA LEU A 284 -12.96 -18.04 21.03
C LEU A 284 -13.72 -17.55 19.80
N ALA A 285 -14.90 -16.93 19.99
CA ALA A 285 -15.71 -16.40 18.89
C ALA A 285 -14.97 -15.28 18.12
N ILE A 286 -14.29 -14.37 18.82
CA ILE A 286 -13.44 -13.33 18.21
C ILE A 286 -12.33 -13.97 17.35
N SER A 287 -11.61 -14.95 17.90
CA SER A 287 -10.52 -15.62 17.18
C SER A 287 -11.04 -16.39 15.96
N ASP A 288 -12.16 -17.09 16.09
CA ASP A 288 -12.77 -17.83 14.99
C ASP A 288 -13.22 -16.90 13.87
N TYR A 289 -13.78 -15.74 14.20
CA TYR A 289 -14.14 -14.72 13.22
C TYR A 289 -12.92 -14.26 12.39
N PHE A 290 -11.84 -13.84 13.04
CA PHE A 290 -10.63 -13.40 12.32
C PHE A 290 -9.93 -14.54 11.57
N SER A 291 -9.96 -15.76 12.12
CA SER A 291 -9.40 -16.94 11.44
C SER A 291 -10.19 -17.29 10.17
N ARG A 292 -11.52 -17.13 10.18
CA ARG A 292 -12.37 -17.30 8.99
C ARG A 292 -12.08 -16.25 7.92
N LEU A 293 -11.81 -15.00 8.29
CA LEU A 293 -11.39 -13.97 7.32
C LEU A 293 -10.06 -14.35 6.64
N ARG A 294 -9.08 -14.83 7.42
CA ARG A 294 -7.79 -15.32 6.89
C ARG A 294 -7.97 -16.54 5.98
N ALA A 295 -8.81 -17.49 6.37
CA ALA A 295 -9.14 -18.66 5.56
C ALA A 295 -9.84 -18.26 4.24
N LEU A 296 -10.79 -17.32 4.29
CA LEU A 296 -11.46 -16.77 3.11
C LEU A 296 -10.46 -16.16 2.13
N SER A 297 -9.48 -15.39 2.63
CA SER A 297 -8.42 -14.83 1.78
C SER A 297 -7.60 -15.93 1.09
N SER A 298 -7.29 -17.02 1.81
CA SER A 298 -6.51 -18.14 1.27
C SER A 298 -7.29 -18.89 0.19
N LEU A 299 -8.58 -19.18 0.45
CA LEU A 299 -9.48 -19.80 -0.53
C LEU A 299 -9.66 -18.93 -1.78
N TRP A 300 -9.81 -17.61 -1.60
CA TRP A 300 -9.89 -16.68 -2.71
C TRP A 300 -8.64 -16.75 -3.58
N LEU A 301 -7.44 -16.75 -2.98
CA LEU A 301 -6.18 -16.84 -3.74
C LEU A 301 -5.99 -18.18 -4.46
N ALA A 302 -6.52 -19.27 -3.89
CA ALA A 302 -6.42 -20.62 -4.46
C ALA A 302 -7.44 -20.93 -5.56
N ARG A 303 -8.40 -20.04 -5.83
CA ARG A 303 -9.44 -20.27 -6.84
C ARG A 303 -8.84 -20.46 -8.25
N PRO A 304 -9.41 -21.34 -9.10
CA PRO A 304 -9.01 -21.45 -10.49
C PRO A 304 -9.09 -20.10 -11.20
N ARG A 305 -8.07 -19.76 -12.00
CA ARG A 305 -8.11 -18.60 -12.90
C ARG A 305 -8.45 -19.12 -14.28
N GLU A 306 -9.56 -18.64 -14.85
CA GLU A 306 -9.89 -18.82 -16.27
C GLU A 306 -8.94 -17.99 -17.16
#